data_AF-A0A453ACF0-F1
#
_entry.id   AF-A0A453ACF0-F1
#
_cell.length_a   1.000
_cell.length_b   1.000
_cell.length_c   1.000
_cell.angle_alpha   90.00
_cell.angle_beta   90.00
_cell.angle_gamma   90.00
#
_symmetry.space_group_name_H-M   'P 1'
#
loop_
_entity.id
_entity.type
_entity.pdbx_description
1 polymer ?
#
loop_
_entity_poly.entity_id
_entity_poly.type
_entity_poly.pdbx_seq_one_letter_code
_entity_poly.pdbx_strand_id
1 'polypeptide(L)'
;GWSQVDTLREHVTKSGLAKKIELVIVSPLLRTMQTAVGVFGGGNYTDGASASPLMVEGAGNSGRQPISSLNCPPFLAVEACREHLGVHPCDKRSSITKYRTLFPAIDFSLIENDEDVLWEPDVRETNESVALRGMKFFDWLWTREEKEIAIVSHSGFLYHTLNMYGKECHPTIAEELGKHFANCELRSMVLVDRSNLGSDASKYNFAGKIPTGLDMPSDVADEKEAEEASKN
;
A
#
# COMPACT_ATOMS: atom_id res chain seq x y z
N GLY A 1 -3.74 15.03 15.95
CA GLY A 1 -2.82 14.00 15.43
C GLY A 1 -3.07 12.67 16.12
N TRP A 2 -2.17 12.25 17.02
CA TRP A 2 -2.17 10.88 17.57
C TRP A 2 -3.46 10.44 18.29
N SER A 3 -4.17 11.32 19.01
CA SER A 3 -5.47 10.94 19.60
C SER A 3 -6.50 10.54 18.54
N GLN A 4 -6.49 11.15 17.35
CA GLN A 4 -7.37 10.77 16.24
C GLN A 4 -6.93 9.44 15.63
N VAL A 5 -5.61 9.21 15.52
CA VAL A 5 -5.01 7.94 15.09
C VAL A 5 -5.43 6.81 16.03
N ASP A 6 -5.36 7.03 17.35
CA ASP A 6 -5.74 6.03 18.36
C ASP A 6 -7.24 5.72 18.29
N THR A 7 -8.09 6.74 18.11
CA THR A 7 -9.54 6.59 17.94
C THR A 7 -9.86 5.77 16.69
N LEU A 8 -9.21 6.09 15.56
CA LEU A 8 -9.40 5.36 14.31
C LEU A 8 -8.87 3.92 14.42
N ARG A 9 -7.71 3.70 15.05
CA ARG A 9 -7.16 2.37 15.35
C ARG A 9 -8.17 1.52 16.10
N GLU A 10 -8.77 2.06 17.15
CA GLU A 10 -9.78 1.36 17.94
C GLU A 10 -11.00 0.98 17.07
N HIS A 11 -11.46 1.90 16.22
CA HIS A 11 -12.57 1.66 15.30
C HIS A 11 -12.26 0.54 14.29
N VAL A 12 -11.11 0.58 13.61
CA VAL A 12 -10.74 -0.45 12.60
C VAL A 12 -10.48 -1.82 13.24
N THR A 13 -10.04 -1.84 14.51
CA THR A 13 -9.86 -3.07 15.27
C THR A 13 -11.20 -3.68 15.67
N LYS A 14 -12.10 -2.88 16.26
CA LYS A 14 -13.42 -3.33 16.72
C LYS A 14 -14.33 -3.78 15.58
N SER A 15 -14.27 -3.10 14.44
CA SER A 15 -15.03 -3.47 13.24
C SER A 15 -14.49 -4.72 12.54
N GLY A 16 -13.29 -5.19 12.89
CA GLY A 16 -12.60 -6.28 12.20
C GLY A 16 -12.00 -5.88 10.86
N LEU A 17 -12.11 -4.60 10.44
CA LEU A 17 -11.56 -4.11 9.18
C LEU A 17 -10.04 -4.32 9.10
N ALA A 18 -9.31 -4.08 10.19
CA ALA A 18 -7.86 -4.24 10.21
C ALA A 18 -7.38 -5.65 9.82
N LYS A 19 -8.21 -6.69 10.03
CA LYS A 19 -7.89 -8.08 9.67
C LYS A 19 -8.15 -8.40 8.19
N LYS A 20 -8.90 -7.55 7.49
CA LYS A 20 -9.24 -7.71 6.08
C LYS A 20 -8.23 -7.03 5.15
N ILE A 21 -7.57 -5.97 5.63
CA ILE A 21 -6.61 -5.22 4.82
C ILE A 21 -5.44 -6.12 4.44
N GLU A 22 -5.21 -6.24 3.13
CA GLU A 22 -4.14 -7.04 2.53
C GLU A 22 -2.90 -6.19 2.24
N LEU A 23 -3.08 -4.88 2.03
CA LEU A 23 -2.01 -3.92 1.76
C LEU A 23 -2.36 -2.53 2.30
N VAL A 24 -1.39 -1.86 2.93
CA VAL A 24 -1.49 -0.43 3.27
C VAL A 24 -0.60 0.36 2.32
N ILE A 25 -1.22 1.19 1.49
CA ILE A 25 -0.52 2.14 0.62
C ILE A 25 -0.48 3.48 1.31
N VAL A 26 0.71 4.09 1.35
CA VAL A 26 0.93 5.32 2.12
C VAL A 26 1.70 6.36 1.34
N SER A 27 1.27 7.61 1.46
CA SER A 27 2.06 8.74 0.97
C SER A 27 3.37 8.85 1.76
N PRO A 28 4.54 9.03 1.11
CA PRO A 28 5.83 9.15 1.79
C PRO A 28 6.03 10.54 2.42
N LEU A 29 5.02 11.05 3.12
CA LEU A 29 5.14 12.22 3.99
C LEU A 29 5.04 11.77 5.44
N LEU A 30 5.90 12.32 6.30
CA LEU A 30 6.05 11.88 7.70
C LEU A 30 4.71 11.78 8.46
N ARG A 31 3.85 12.80 8.31
CA ARG A 31 2.51 12.84 8.93
C ARG A 31 1.62 11.67 8.52
N THR A 32 1.74 11.23 7.27
CA THR A 32 0.90 10.20 6.69
C THR A 32 1.44 8.82 7.05
N MET A 33 2.75 8.62 7.02
CA MET A 33 3.37 7.38 7.51
C MET A 33 3.09 7.15 8.99
N GLN A 34 3.22 8.18 9.85
CA GLN A 34 2.85 8.07 11.27
C GLN A 34 1.38 7.70 11.47
N THR A 35 0.48 8.27 10.67
CA THR A 35 -0.95 7.93 10.69
C THR A 35 -1.15 6.47 10.28
N ALA A 36 -0.56 6.04 9.17
CA ALA A 36 -0.71 4.68 8.64
C ALA A 36 -0.23 3.62 9.64
N VAL A 37 1.01 3.74 10.14
CA VAL A 37 1.57 2.77 11.10
C VAL A 37 0.83 2.79 12.42
N GLY A 38 0.35 3.96 12.85
CA GLY A 38 -0.47 4.10 14.05
C GLY A 38 -1.81 3.38 13.94
N VAL A 39 -2.52 3.54 12.82
CA VAL A 39 -3.84 2.93 12.61
C VAL A 39 -3.73 1.44 12.33
N PHE A 40 -2.83 1.04 11.42
CA PHE A 40 -2.81 -0.31 10.85
C PHE A 40 -1.64 -1.19 11.31
N GLY A 41 -0.69 -0.67 12.10
CA GLY A 41 0.45 -1.45 12.59
C GLY A 41 0.09 -2.47 13.68
N GLY A 42 1.04 -3.34 14.02
CA GLY A 42 0.89 -4.49 14.93
C GLY A 42 0.67 -4.17 16.42
N GLY A 43 0.61 -2.89 16.79
CA GLY A 43 0.50 -2.45 18.19
C GLY A 43 1.88 -2.30 18.85
N ASN A 44 1.94 -2.43 20.16
CA ASN A 44 3.19 -2.23 20.91
C ASN A 44 4.22 -3.30 20.53
N TYR A 45 5.44 -2.86 20.24
CA TYR A 45 6.58 -3.75 20.09
C TYR A 45 6.96 -4.34 21.46
N THR A 46 7.01 -5.67 21.57
CA THR A 46 7.52 -6.36 22.75
C THR A 46 8.96 -6.80 22.51
N ASP A 47 9.86 -6.49 23.45
CA ASP A 47 11.25 -6.94 23.39
C ASP A 47 11.33 -8.46 23.24
N GLY A 48 12.00 -8.93 22.18
CA GLY A 48 12.11 -10.35 21.81
C GLY A 48 11.42 -10.76 20.51
N ALA A 49 10.68 -9.86 19.86
CA ALA A 49 10.21 -10.08 18.49
C ALA A 49 11.40 -10.08 17.51
N SER A 50 11.55 -11.14 16.72
CA SER A 50 12.62 -11.26 15.70
C SER A 50 12.44 -10.30 14.50
N ALA A 51 11.32 -9.58 14.41
CA ALA A 51 10.97 -8.74 13.27
C ALA A 51 11.35 -7.28 13.51
N SER A 52 11.85 -6.59 12.48
CA SER A 52 12.14 -5.16 12.55
C SER A 52 10.87 -4.35 12.89
N PRO A 53 10.95 -3.31 13.73
CA PRO A 53 9.79 -2.49 14.04
C PRO A 53 9.23 -1.82 12.79
N LEU A 54 7.91 -1.65 12.73
CA LEU A 54 7.25 -0.87 11.70
C LEU A 54 7.52 0.63 11.87
N MET A 55 7.60 1.08 13.12
CA MET A 55 8.02 2.43 13.49
C MET A 55 8.91 2.35 14.73
N VAL A 56 10.07 3.01 14.69
CA VAL A 56 10.98 3.09 15.85
C VAL A 56 10.45 4.01 16.93
N GLU A 57 11.01 3.91 18.14
CA GLU A 57 10.66 4.81 19.24
C GLU A 57 10.87 6.27 18.87
N GLY A 58 9.90 7.13 19.18
CA GLY A 58 10.00 8.57 18.99
C GLY A 58 10.13 9.01 17.53
N ALA A 59 9.83 8.15 16.55
CA ALA A 59 9.97 8.48 15.13
C ALA A 59 9.29 9.81 14.79
N GLY A 60 10.06 10.74 14.22
CA GLY A 60 9.58 12.08 13.89
C GLY A 60 9.19 12.93 15.11
N ASN A 61 9.90 12.78 16.24
CA ASN A 61 9.61 13.45 17.52
C ASN A 61 8.19 13.20 18.04
N SER A 62 7.65 12.00 17.79
CA SER A 62 6.27 11.65 18.14
C SER A 62 6.06 11.37 19.63
N GLY A 63 7.11 11.07 20.38
CA GLY A 63 7.01 10.57 21.76
C GLY A 63 6.30 9.22 21.89
N ARG A 64 6.06 8.52 20.77
CA ARG A 64 5.38 7.22 20.75
C ARG A 64 6.38 6.09 20.99
N GLN A 65 5.89 5.07 21.67
CA GLN A 65 6.57 3.78 21.75
C GLN A 65 6.70 3.14 20.36
N PRO A 66 7.68 2.26 20.16
CA PRO A 66 7.85 1.56 18.89
C PRO A 66 6.61 0.74 18.52
N ILE A 67 6.28 0.71 17.24
CA ILE A 67 5.13 -0.03 16.69
C ILE A 67 5.65 -1.27 15.96
N SER A 68 5.04 -2.42 16.26
CA SER A 68 5.39 -3.71 15.67
C SER A 68 4.94 -3.84 14.22
N SER A 69 5.74 -4.54 13.42
CA SER A 69 5.39 -5.02 12.08
C SER A 69 4.74 -6.41 12.09
N LEU A 70 4.62 -7.05 13.27
CA LEU A 70 3.96 -8.34 13.41
C LEU A 70 2.44 -8.17 13.37
N ASN A 71 1.73 -9.13 12.76
CA ASN A 71 0.27 -9.16 12.69
C ASN A 71 -0.36 -7.91 12.07
N CYS A 72 0.35 -7.24 11.15
CA CYS A 72 -0.20 -6.19 10.30
C CYS A 72 0.05 -6.51 8.82
N PRO A 73 -0.73 -5.92 7.90
CA PRO A 73 -0.44 -6.02 6.48
C PRO A 73 0.93 -5.41 6.11
N PRO A 74 1.48 -5.73 4.93
CA PRO A 74 2.60 -4.99 4.35
C PRO A 74 2.23 -3.52 4.12
N PHE A 75 3.25 -2.66 4.20
CA PHE A 75 3.13 -1.22 3.96
C PHE A 75 3.98 -0.83 2.76
N LEU A 76 3.40 -0.09 1.81
CA LEU A 76 4.06 0.34 0.58
C LEU A 76 3.96 1.85 0.42
N ALA A 77 5.11 2.53 0.35
CA ALA A 77 5.19 3.96 0.14
C ALA A 77 5.11 4.31 -1.35
N VAL A 78 4.18 5.20 -1.72
CA VAL A 78 3.92 5.57 -3.12
C VAL A 78 3.86 7.09 -3.28
N GLU A 79 4.78 7.65 -4.08
CA GLU A 79 4.86 9.10 -4.37
C GLU A 79 3.55 9.65 -4.98
N ALA A 80 2.91 8.87 -5.85
CA ALA A 80 1.74 9.30 -6.60
C ALA A 80 0.53 9.69 -5.73
N CYS A 81 0.47 9.27 -4.46
CA CYS A 81 -0.61 9.60 -3.53
C CYS A 81 -0.25 10.71 -2.52
N ARG A 82 0.75 11.54 -2.81
CA ARG A 82 1.09 12.74 -2.02
C ARG A 82 0.06 13.85 -2.18
N GLU A 83 0.05 14.75 -1.19
CA GLU A 83 -0.55 16.08 -1.30
C GLU A 83 0.02 16.83 -2.52
N HIS A 84 -0.56 17.97 -2.84
CA HIS A 84 -0.02 18.89 -3.84
C HIS A 84 1.49 19.10 -3.67
N LEU A 85 2.21 18.97 -4.77
CA LEU A 85 3.66 19.15 -4.81
C LEU A 85 4.05 20.64 -4.86
N GLY A 86 5.18 20.96 -4.24
CA GLY A 86 5.84 22.26 -4.31
C GLY A 86 5.27 23.37 -3.41
N VAL A 87 6.02 24.47 -3.32
CA VAL A 87 5.81 25.71 -2.53
C VAL A 87 5.71 25.52 -1.02
N HIS A 88 4.85 24.63 -0.53
CA HIS A 88 4.64 24.44 0.91
C HIS A 88 5.67 23.46 1.46
N PRO A 89 6.56 23.88 2.38
CA PRO A 89 7.61 23.01 2.90
C PRO A 89 7.08 21.79 3.67
N CYS A 90 5.86 21.87 4.20
CA CYS A 90 5.20 20.73 4.84
C CYS A 90 4.87 19.61 3.84
N ASP A 91 4.76 19.91 2.55
CA ASP A 91 4.53 18.94 1.48
C ASP A 91 5.83 18.38 0.90
N LYS A 92 7.00 18.84 1.38
CA LYS A 92 8.30 18.27 1.07
C LYS A 92 8.59 17.09 2.00
N ARG A 93 8.98 15.95 1.43
CA ARG A 93 9.40 14.81 2.23
C ARG A 93 10.87 14.89 2.61
N SER A 94 11.27 14.11 3.62
CA SER A 94 12.69 13.88 3.92
C SER A 94 13.25 12.80 2.99
N SER A 95 14.56 12.54 3.09
CA SER A 95 15.19 11.47 2.32
C SER A 95 14.65 10.09 2.70
N ILE A 96 14.64 9.18 1.73
CA ILE A 96 14.22 7.79 1.95
C ILE A 96 15.19 7.08 2.89
N THR A 97 16.49 7.37 2.81
CA THR A 97 17.51 6.90 3.76
C THR A 97 17.11 7.23 5.19
N LYS A 98 16.65 8.46 5.46
CA LYS A 98 16.16 8.84 6.78
C LYS A 98 14.83 8.16 7.11
N TYR A 99 13.91 8.01 6.17
CA TYR A 99 12.66 7.31 6.46
C TYR A 99 12.83 5.83 6.74
N ARG A 100 13.79 5.15 6.11
CA ARG A 100 14.11 3.75 6.43
C ARG A 100 14.61 3.56 7.86
N THR A 101 15.28 4.56 8.46
CA THR A 101 15.66 4.48 9.88
C THR A 101 14.48 4.68 10.82
N LEU A 102 13.46 5.44 10.40
CA LEU A 102 12.27 5.73 11.21
C LEU A 102 11.17 4.67 11.06
N PHE A 103 11.04 4.11 9.86
CA PHE A 103 10.01 3.14 9.47
C PHE A 103 10.63 1.94 8.75
N PRO A 104 11.42 1.09 9.44
CA PRO A 104 12.20 0.03 8.79
C PRO A 104 11.39 -0.99 7.99
N ALA A 105 10.13 -1.23 8.36
CA ALA A 105 9.27 -2.22 7.69
C ALA A 105 8.30 -1.63 6.65
N ILE A 106 8.41 -0.33 6.33
CA ILE A 106 7.71 0.22 5.15
C ILE A 106 8.56 -0.07 3.91
N ASP A 107 7.94 -0.62 2.87
CA ASP A 107 8.58 -0.79 1.57
C ASP A 107 8.62 0.54 0.81
N PHE A 108 9.83 0.95 0.43
CA PHE A 108 10.11 2.14 -0.38
C PHE A 108 10.65 1.78 -1.77
N SER A 109 10.51 0.53 -2.21
CA SER A 109 11.06 0.00 -3.47
C SER A 109 10.57 0.73 -4.71
N LEU A 110 9.38 1.34 -4.67
CA LEU A 110 8.81 2.12 -5.77
C LEU A 110 9.29 3.58 -5.82
N ILE A 111 10.13 4.01 -4.87
CA ILE A 111 10.67 5.38 -4.86
C ILE A 111 12.08 5.36 -5.44
N GLU A 112 12.24 6.01 -6.60
CA GLU A 112 13.49 6.01 -7.36
C GLU A 112 14.57 6.90 -6.73
N ASN A 113 14.18 8.06 -6.19
CA ASN A 113 15.11 9.10 -5.74
C ASN A 113 15.16 9.19 -4.21
N ASP A 114 16.35 9.19 -3.63
CA ASP A 114 16.50 9.33 -2.17
C ASP A 114 15.98 10.68 -1.69
N GLU A 115 16.42 11.76 -2.33
CA GLU A 115 15.93 13.12 -2.07
C GLU A 115 14.59 13.40 -2.76
N ASP A 116 13.88 14.40 -2.26
CA ASP A 116 12.59 14.82 -2.82
C ASP A 116 12.78 15.69 -4.07
N VAL A 117 12.91 15.03 -5.22
CA VAL A 117 13.04 15.68 -6.54
C VAL A 117 11.71 16.11 -7.15
N LEU A 118 10.58 15.72 -6.55
CA LEU A 118 9.24 16.05 -7.06
C LEU A 118 8.70 17.37 -6.48
N TRP A 119 9.25 17.82 -5.35
CA TRP A 119 8.86 19.06 -4.71
C TRP A 119 9.71 20.22 -5.21
N GLU A 120 9.06 21.26 -5.74
CA GLU A 120 9.71 22.47 -6.23
C GLU A 120 9.41 23.67 -5.32
N PRO A 121 10.39 24.53 -4.98
CA PRO A 121 10.17 25.64 -4.04
C PRO A 121 9.22 26.73 -4.57
N ASP A 122 9.21 26.94 -5.88
CA ASP A 122 8.54 28.11 -6.49
C ASP A 122 7.33 27.75 -7.36
N VAL A 123 7.10 26.45 -7.61
CA VAL A 123 6.03 25.97 -8.48
C VAL A 123 5.10 25.06 -7.69
N ARG A 124 3.85 25.50 -7.50
CA ARG A 124 2.80 24.68 -6.90
C ARG A 124 2.14 23.85 -7.99
N GLU A 125 1.98 22.57 -7.72
CA GLU A 125 1.18 21.68 -8.56
C GLU A 125 -0.26 22.20 -8.68
N THR A 126 -0.80 22.24 -9.89
CA THR A 126 -2.18 22.67 -10.12
C THR A 126 -3.18 21.59 -9.70
N ASN A 127 -4.41 21.99 -9.36
CA ASN A 127 -5.49 21.05 -9.01
C ASN A 127 -5.74 20.02 -10.13
N GLU A 128 -5.65 20.46 -11.39
CA GLU A 128 -5.79 19.59 -12.57
C GLU A 128 -4.67 18.56 -12.63
N SER A 129 -3.43 18.97 -12.34
CA SER A 129 -2.27 18.07 -12.30
C SER A 129 -2.39 17.05 -11.17
N VAL A 130 -2.84 17.47 -9.98
CA VAL A 130 -3.13 16.55 -8.85
C VAL A 130 -4.17 15.52 -9.25
N ALA A 131 -5.27 15.95 -9.87
CA ALA A 131 -6.33 15.05 -10.28
C ALA A 131 -5.84 14.05 -11.35
N LEU A 132 -5.06 14.51 -12.32
CA LEU A 132 -4.50 13.66 -13.37
C LEU A 132 -3.49 12.64 -12.80
N ARG A 133 -2.66 13.06 -11.84
CA ARG A 133 -1.78 12.17 -11.07
C ARG A 133 -2.58 11.16 -10.25
N GLY A 134 -3.69 11.58 -9.66
CA GLY A 134 -4.64 10.73 -8.97
C GLY A 134 -5.26 9.65 -9.86
N MET A 135 -5.65 9.99 -11.09
CA MET A 135 -6.17 9.01 -12.05
C MET A 135 -5.12 7.99 -12.46
N LYS A 136 -3.86 8.43 -12.71
CA LYS A 136 -2.75 7.49 -12.96
C LYS A 136 -2.48 6.57 -11.77
N PHE A 137 -2.65 7.07 -10.55
CA PHE A 137 -2.57 6.25 -9.34
C PHE A 137 -3.70 5.21 -9.29
N PHE A 138 -4.93 5.56 -9.68
CA PHE A 138 -6.04 4.61 -9.81
C PHE A 138 -5.78 3.56 -10.91
N ASP A 139 -5.25 3.97 -12.07
CA ASP A 139 -4.84 3.04 -13.13
C ASP A 139 -3.80 2.03 -12.63
N TRP A 140 -2.85 2.46 -11.82
CA TRP A 140 -1.89 1.58 -11.17
C TRP A 140 -2.52 0.71 -10.06
N LEU A 141 -3.49 1.24 -9.29
CA LEU A 141 -4.23 0.43 -8.31
C LEU A 141 -4.95 -0.75 -8.96
N TRP A 142 -5.44 -0.59 -10.19
CA TRP A 142 -6.09 -1.68 -10.94
C TRP A 142 -5.16 -2.84 -11.28
N THR A 143 -3.84 -2.64 -11.23
CA THR A 143 -2.87 -3.70 -11.50
C THR A 143 -2.46 -4.47 -10.24
N ARG A 144 -3.05 -4.14 -9.08
CA ARG A 144 -2.74 -4.80 -7.80
C ARG A 144 -3.50 -6.11 -7.68
N GLU A 145 -2.85 -7.13 -7.09
CA GLU A 145 -3.49 -8.42 -6.81
C GLU A 145 -4.34 -8.35 -5.53
N GLU A 146 -4.06 -7.37 -4.65
CA GLU A 146 -4.76 -7.19 -3.39
C GLU A 146 -6.18 -6.64 -3.58
N LYS A 147 -7.14 -7.19 -2.83
CA LYS A 147 -8.57 -6.82 -2.94
C LYS A 147 -8.99 -5.75 -1.95
N GLU A 148 -8.45 -5.82 -0.75
CA GLU A 148 -8.76 -4.93 0.36
C GLU A 148 -7.53 -4.07 0.68
N ILE A 149 -7.48 -2.88 0.09
CA ILE A 149 -6.33 -1.96 0.18
C ILE A 149 -6.71 -0.74 1.01
N ALA A 150 -5.92 -0.44 2.04
CA ALA A 150 -6.03 0.83 2.76
C ALA A 150 -5.11 1.87 2.14
N ILE A 151 -5.67 2.99 1.67
CA ILE A 151 -4.91 4.12 1.12
C ILE A 151 -4.87 5.24 2.16
N VAL A 152 -3.68 5.56 2.67
CA VAL A 152 -3.47 6.64 3.63
C VAL A 152 -2.81 7.82 2.91
N SER A 153 -3.57 8.89 2.72
CA SER A 153 -3.20 10.04 1.89
C SER A 153 -3.66 11.37 2.52
N HIS A 154 -3.92 12.39 1.69
CA HIS A 154 -4.16 13.77 2.09
C HIS A 154 -5.47 14.29 1.50
N SER A 155 -6.10 15.26 2.17
CA SER A 155 -7.43 15.74 1.80
C SER A 155 -7.46 16.38 0.40
N GLY A 156 -6.42 17.15 0.02
CA GLY A 156 -6.36 17.77 -1.31
C GLY A 156 -6.25 16.73 -2.42
N PHE A 157 -5.30 15.80 -2.28
CA PHE A 157 -5.15 14.67 -3.21
C PHE A 157 -6.44 13.86 -3.38
N LEU A 158 -7.05 13.42 -2.27
CA LEU A 158 -8.27 12.61 -2.32
C LEU A 158 -9.43 13.39 -2.95
N TYR A 159 -9.62 14.65 -2.57
CA TYR A 159 -10.68 15.49 -3.10
C TYR A 159 -10.60 15.65 -4.63
N HIS A 160 -9.43 16.02 -5.15
CA HIS A 160 -9.28 16.25 -6.59
C HIS A 160 -9.36 14.96 -7.41
N THR A 161 -8.77 13.87 -6.88
CA THR A 161 -8.81 12.55 -7.53
C THR A 161 -10.23 12.00 -7.58
N LEU A 162 -10.94 11.98 -6.44
CA LEU A 162 -12.27 11.41 -6.35
C LEU A 162 -13.32 12.26 -7.07
N ASN A 163 -13.17 13.59 -7.11
CA ASN A 163 -14.01 14.44 -7.96
C ASN A 163 -13.81 14.14 -9.46
N MET A 164 -12.57 13.89 -9.89
CA MET A 164 -12.30 13.54 -11.28
C MET A 164 -12.90 12.17 -11.63
N TYR A 165 -12.68 11.17 -10.78
CA TYR A 165 -13.25 9.83 -10.92
C TYR A 165 -14.80 9.84 -10.89
N GLY A 166 -15.39 10.64 -10.01
CA GLY A 166 -16.83 10.72 -9.80
C GLY A 166 -17.63 11.30 -10.96
N LYS A 167 -16.98 11.96 -11.94
CA LYS A 167 -17.66 12.53 -13.13
C LYS A 167 -18.42 11.49 -13.96
N GLU A 168 -17.98 10.24 -13.92
CA GLU A 168 -18.61 9.13 -14.64
C GLU A 168 -19.56 8.30 -13.77
N CYS A 169 -19.76 8.70 -12.52
CA CYS A 169 -20.62 8.04 -11.56
C CYS A 169 -22.04 8.64 -11.55
N HIS A 170 -22.98 7.93 -10.92
CA HIS A 170 -24.31 8.48 -10.64
C HIS A 170 -24.19 9.75 -9.78
N PRO A 171 -25.04 10.80 -9.97
CA PRO A 171 -24.91 12.08 -9.27
C PRO A 171 -24.78 11.98 -7.75
N THR A 172 -25.54 11.09 -7.11
CA THR A 172 -25.44 10.83 -5.66
C THR A 172 -24.07 10.31 -5.24
N ILE A 173 -23.44 9.46 -6.05
CA ILE A 173 -22.09 8.97 -5.78
C ILE A 173 -21.08 10.09 -5.99
N ALA A 174 -21.22 10.86 -7.09
CA ALA A 174 -20.35 11.99 -7.37
C ALA A 174 -20.37 13.04 -6.23
N GLU A 175 -21.54 13.31 -5.65
CA GLU A 175 -21.70 14.20 -4.50
C GLU A 175 -20.95 13.68 -3.26
N GLU A 176 -21.07 12.39 -2.94
CA GLU A 176 -20.34 11.78 -1.81
C GLU A 176 -18.82 11.76 -2.02
N LEU A 177 -18.37 11.44 -3.24
CA LEU A 177 -16.96 11.46 -3.62
C LEU A 177 -16.37 12.88 -3.55
N GLY A 178 -17.18 13.89 -3.83
CA GLY A 178 -16.78 15.30 -3.84
C GLY A 178 -16.66 15.95 -2.46
N LYS A 179 -16.88 15.22 -1.35
CA LYS A 179 -16.71 15.79 0.00
C LYS A 179 -15.26 15.72 0.44
N HIS A 180 -14.72 16.82 0.96
CA HIS A 180 -13.42 16.81 1.63
C HIS A 180 -13.39 15.82 2.80
N PHE A 181 -12.23 15.20 3.01
CA PHE A 181 -11.97 14.34 4.16
C PHE A 181 -11.50 15.19 5.34
N ALA A 182 -12.04 14.91 6.51
CA ALA A 182 -11.48 15.37 7.78
C ALA A 182 -10.23 14.56 8.16
N ASN A 183 -9.46 15.07 9.12
CA ASN A 183 -8.25 14.42 9.61
C ASN A 183 -8.58 13.06 10.26
N CYS A 184 -7.91 11.99 9.81
CA CYS A 184 -8.17 10.60 10.23
C CYS A 184 -9.63 10.15 9.97
N GLU A 185 -10.30 10.74 8.98
CA GLU A 185 -11.55 10.18 8.48
C GLU A 185 -11.28 8.94 7.63
N LEU A 186 -12.12 7.92 7.79
CA LEU A 186 -12.10 6.70 7.00
C LEU A 186 -13.37 6.64 6.15
N ARG A 187 -13.21 6.44 4.84
CA ARG A 187 -14.29 6.06 3.92
C ARG A 187 -13.91 4.77 3.23
N SER A 188 -14.87 3.86 3.12
CA SER A 188 -14.74 2.63 2.33
C SER A 188 -15.42 2.82 0.99
N MET A 189 -14.76 2.36 -0.07
CA MET A 189 -15.24 2.46 -1.45
C MET A 189 -15.02 1.13 -2.15
N VAL A 190 -15.95 0.77 -3.04
CA VAL A 190 -15.77 -0.37 -3.94
C VAL A 190 -15.50 0.19 -5.33
N LEU A 191 -14.31 -0.08 -5.84
CA LEU A 191 -13.97 0.21 -7.23
C LEU A 191 -14.41 -0.98 -8.09
N VAL A 192 -15.02 -0.72 -9.24
CA VAL A 192 -15.39 -1.77 -10.22
C VAL A 192 -14.63 -1.54 -11.52
N ASP A 193 -13.83 -2.53 -11.96
CA ASP A 193 -13.16 -2.48 -13.26
C ASP A 193 -14.22 -2.63 -14.35
N ARG A 194 -14.34 -1.60 -15.19
CA ARG A 194 -15.25 -1.58 -16.36
C ARG A 194 -14.52 -1.86 -17.67
N SER A 195 -13.20 -1.98 -17.61
CA SER A 195 -12.29 -1.90 -18.75
C SER A 195 -11.55 -3.21 -19.06
N ASN A 196 -11.77 -4.28 -18.27
CA ASN A 196 -11.07 -5.56 -18.37
C ASN A 196 -9.53 -5.43 -18.27
N LEU A 197 -9.02 -4.35 -17.68
CA LEU A 197 -7.57 -4.18 -17.46
C LEU A 197 -7.07 -5.16 -16.37
N GLY A 198 -7.94 -5.58 -15.45
CA GLY A 198 -7.70 -6.65 -14.49
C GLY A 198 -8.08 -8.03 -15.04
N SER A 199 -7.50 -8.47 -16.16
CA SER A 199 -7.68 -9.85 -16.63
C SER A 199 -6.78 -10.80 -15.83
N ASP A 200 -7.19 -11.14 -14.61
CA ASP A 200 -6.48 -12.14 -13.81
C ASP A 200 -6.68 -13.51 -14.47
N ALA A 201 -5.63 -14.05 -15.09
CA ALA A 201 -5.66 -15.42 -15.57
C ALA A 201 -5.85 -16.32 -14.35
N SER A 202 -6.97 -17.06 -14.28
CA SER A 202 -7.30 -17.86 -13.09
C SER A 202 -6.15 -18.82 -12.75
N LYS A 203 -5.45 -18.50 -11.65
CA LYS A 203 -4.30 -19.25 -11.12
C LYS A 203 -4.69 -20.65 -10.63
N TYR A 204 -5.98 -20.89 -10.43
CA TYR A 204 -6.54 -22.15 -9.94
C TYR A 204 -7.23 -22.98 -11.02
N ASN A 205 -7.18 -22.53 -12.28
CA ASN A 205 -7.68 -23.34 -13.39
C ASN A 205 -6.82 -24.58 -13.53
N PHE A 206 -7.33 -25.71 -13.05
CA PHE A 206 -6.74 -27.02 -13.30
C PHE A 206 -7.38 -27.64 -14.53
N ALA A 207 -6.61 -27.79 -15.61
CA ALA A 207 -7.11 -28.27 -16.90
C ALA A 207 -7.56 -29.74 -16.91
N GLY A 208 -7.41 -30.46 -15.78
CA GLY A 208 -7.93 -31.80 -15.58
C GLY A 208 -7.38 -32.82 -16.58
N LYS A 209 -6.10 -33.19 -16.48
CA LYS A 209 -5.50 -34.35 -17.18
C LYS A 209 -4.35 -34.93 -16.36
N ILE A 210 -4.17 -36.25 -16.41
CA ILE A 210 -2.92 -36.91 -16.03
C ILE A 210 -1.88 -36.53 -17.09
N PRO A 211 -0.64 -36.16 -16.73
CA PRO A 211 0.40 -35.90 -17.72
C PRO A 211 0.48 -37.07 -18.71
N THR A 212 0.47 -36.78 -20.01
CA THR A 212 0.73 -37.82 -21.02
C THR A 212 2.22 -38.14 -20.99
N GLY A 213 2.59 -38.99 -20.05
CA GLY A 213 3.83 -39.74 -20.00
C GLY A 213 3.46 -41.19 -19.68
N LEU A 214 4.23 -42.14 -20.21
CA LEU A 214 4.13 -43.53 -19.74
C LEU A 214 4.47 -43.53 -18.25
N ASP A 215 3.55 -43.95 -17.39
CA ASP A 215 3.85 -44.30 -16.01
C ASP A 215 4.86 -45.45 -16.05
N MET A 216 6.13 -45.11 -15.93
CA MET A 216 7.19 -46.09 -15.73
C MET A 216 7.03 -46.63 -14.31
N PRO A 217 6.93 -47.95 -14.11
CA PRO A 217 7.02 -48.53 -12.78
C PRO A 217 8.30 -48.04 -12.11
N SER A 218 8.28 -47.75 -10.80
CA SER A 218 9.48 -47.26 -10.08
C SER A 218 10.69 -48.16 -10.29
N ASP A 219 10.44 -49.46 -10.47
CA ASP A 219 11.45 -50.48 -10.66
C ASP A 219 12.23 -50.35 -11.98
N VAL A 220 11.72 -49.59 -12.96
CA VAL A 220 12.36 -49.34 -14.27
C VAL A 220 13.05 -47.97 -14.33
N ALA A 221 12.74 -47.07 -13.37
CA ALA A 221 13.45 -45.80 -13.23
C ALA A 221 14.84 -46.01 -12.60
N ASP A 222 14.92 -46.92 -11.62
CA ASP A 222 16.18 -47.25 -10.92
C ASP A 222 17.21 -47.96 -11.84
N GLU A 223 16.76 -48.78 -12.79
CA GLU A 223 17.67 -49.45 -13.75
C GLU A 223 18.29 -48.47 -14.77
N LYS A 224 17.56 -47.42 -15.15
CA LYS A 224 18.07 -46.39 -16.09
C LYS A 224 19.10 -45.47 -15.45
N GLU A 225 18.91 -45.09 -14.18
CA GLU A 225 19.92 -44.30 -13.46
C GLU A 225 21.20 -45.10 -13.20
N ALA A 226 21.08 -46.42 -12.99
CA ALA A 226 22.24 -47.31 -12.83
C ALA A 226 23.03 -47.53 -14.14
N GLU A 227 22.36 -47.62 -15.30
CA GLU A 227 23.05 -47.73 -16.60
C GLU A 227 23.72 -46.42 -17.06
N GLU A 228 23.16 -45.25 -16.74
CA GLU A 228 23.79 -43.96 -17.04
C GLU A 228 24.98 -43.66 -16.12
N ALA A 229 24.94 -44.07 -14.84
CA ALA A 229 26.07 -43.95 -13.92
C ALA A 229 27.27 -44.85 -14.28
N SER A 230 27.06 -45.92 -15.06
CA SER A 230 28.12 -46.81 -15.55
C SER A 230 28.83 -46.29 -16.81
N LYS A 231 28.36 -45.20 -17.43
CA LYS A 231 28.90 -44.66 -18.69
C LYS A 231 29.61 -43.31 -18.57
N ASN A 232 29.81 -42.80 -17.35
CA ASN A 232 30.62 -41.61 -17.06
C ASN A 232 31.85 -41.95 -16.23
#